data_AF-A0A352F2Y8-F1
#
_entry.id   AF-A0A352F2Y8-F1
#
_cell.length_a   1.000
_cell.length_b   1.000
_cell.length_c   1.000
_cell.angle_alpha   90.00
_cell.angle_beta   90.00
_cell.angle_gamma   90.00
#
_symmetry.space_group_name_H-M   'P 1'
#
loop_
_entity.id
_entity.type
_entity.pdbx_description
1 polymer ?
#
loop_
_entity_poly.entity_id
_entity_poly.type
_entity_poly.pdbx_seq_one_letter_code
_entity_poly.pdbx_strand_id
1 'polypeptide(L)'
;IPQKKGAAVIFDTDETVREDTSIEALGKLKPAFKKEGGTVTAGNAPGVNDGASAVVVTSLEKAKSLGAEPMARIVAQATSGIEPALVMMAPVEAIKKVLQKAGWSLGDVDLIELNEAFSVQAVAITKELGLDPARLNVNGGAVALGHAIGQSGSRLLTTMLYELKRRDAHRGVISLCLGGGNAVAMAVER
;
A
#
# COMPACT_ATOMS: atom_id res chain seq x y z
N ILE A 1 1.79 -3.61 -25.74
CA ILE A 1 2.10 -5.04 -25.97
C ILE A 1 2.24 -5.30 -27.48
N PRO A 2 3.46 -5.51 -27.99
CA PRO A 2 3.71 -5.79 -29.40
C PRO A 2 2.92 -7.01 -29.89
N GLN A 3 2.40 -6.95 -31.12
CA GLN A 3 1.62 -8.03 -31.75
C GLN A 3 2.37 -8.60 -32.94
N LYS A 4 2.18 -9.90 -33.22
CA LYS A 4 2.79 -10.57 -34.40
C LYS A 4 2.33 -9.95 -35.73
N LYS A 5 1.10 -9.44 -35.77
CA LYS A 5 0.52 -8.67 -36.88
C LYS A 5 -0.40 -7.59 -36.30
N GLY A 6 -0.46 -6.42 -36.93
CA GLY A 6 -1.32 -5.31 -36.51
C GLY A 6 -0.69 -4.39 -35.47
N ALA A 7 -1.48 -3.43 -34.98
CA ALA A 7 -1.04 -2.44 -34.00
C ALA A 7 -0.78 -3.06 -32.62
N ALA A 8 0.07 -2.42 -31.82
CA ALA A 8 0.29 -2.83 -30.44
C ALA A 8 -0.97 -2.64 -29.59
N VAL A 9 -1.24 -3.60 -28.70
CA VAL A 9 -2.30 -3.48 -27.70
C VAL A 9 -1.83 -2.57 -26.57
N ILE A 10 -2.62 -1.57 -26.21
CA ILE A 10 -2.38 -0.74 -25.03
C ILE A 10 -2.90 -1.50 -23.81
N PHE A 11 -2.06 -1.62 -22.79
CA PHE A 11 -2.43 -2.20 -21.49
C PHE A 11 -2.26 -1.09 -20.46
N ASP A 12 -3.38 -0.58 -19.96
CA ASP A 12 -3.47 0.63 -19.15
C ASP A 12 -4.43 0.47 -17.95
N THR A 13 -4.92 -0.74 -17.70
CA THR A 13 -5.92 -1.05 -16.69
C THR A 13 -5.44 -2.22 -15.82
N ASP A 14 -5.62 -2.11 -14.51
CA ASP A 14 -5.30 -3.18 -13.56
C ASP A 14 -6.21 -4.41 -13.80
N GLU A 15 -5.67 -5.47 -14.41
CA GLU A 15 -6.44 -6.64 -14.84
C GLU A 15 -6.94 -7.54 -13.70
N THR A 16 -6.44 -7.34 -12.48
CA THR A 16 -6.76 -8.18 -11.32
C THR A 16 -8.05 -7.81 -10.63
N VAL A 17 -8.56 -6.61 -10.89
CA VAL A 17 -9.78 -6.09 -10.27
C VAL A 17 -10.98 -6.91 -10.78
N ARG A 18 -11.75 -7.48 -9.84
CA ARG A 18 -12.92 -8.31 -10.12
C ARG A 18 -14.20 -7.56 -9.78
N GLU A 19 -14.85 -7.00 -10.80
CA GLU A 19 -16.15 -6.32 -10.66
C GLU A 19 -17.28 -7.28 -10.24
N ASP A 20 -17.14 -8.57 -10.55
CA ASP A 20 -18.10 -9.63 -10.22
C ASP A 20 -17.88 -10.26 -8.83
N THR A 21 -16.97 -9.70 -8.02
CA THR A 21 -16.69 -10.21 -6.67
C THR A 21 -17.91 -10.07 -5.75
N SER A 22 -18.07 -11.03 -4.85
CA SER A 22 -19.17 -11.05 -3.87
C SER A 22 -18.74 -11.79 -2.61
N ILE A 23 -19.38 -11.46 -1.48
CA ILE A 23 -19.15 -12.14 -0.20
C ILE A 23 -19.48 -13.63 -0.33
N GLU A 24 -20.53 -13.97 -1.09
CA GLU A 24 -20.97 -15.33 -1.36
C GLU A 24 -19.94 -16.12 -2.16
N ALA A 25 -19.32 -15.49 -3.16
CA ALA A 25 -18.25 -16.13 -3.94
C ALA A 25 -16.99 -16.33 -3.07
N LEU A 26 -16.59 -15.30 -2.32
CA LEU A 26 -15.43 -15.36 -1.42
C LEU A 26 -15.59 -16.41 -0.32
N GLY A 27 -16.80 -16.54 0.24
CA GLY A 27 -17.12 -17.50 1.30
C GLY A 27 -17.06 -18.97 0.87
N LYS A 28 -17.08 -19.25 -0.44
CA LYS A 28 -16.96 -20.62 -0.98
C LYS A 28 -15.51 -21.07 -1.18
N LEU A 29 -14.54 -20.15 -1.06
CA LEU A 29 -13.14 -20.46 -1.30
C LEU A 29 -12.54 -21.30 -0.17
N LYS A 30 -11.74 -22.30 -0.54
CA LYS A 30 -11.03 -23.14 0.42
C LYS A 30 -9.76 -22.42 0.92
N PRO A 31 -9.35 -22.64 2.18
CA PRO A 31 -8.08 -22.14 2.68
C PRO A 31 -6.90 -22.60 1.82
N ALA A 32 -5.99 -21.69 1.51
CA ALA A 32 -4.86 -21.93 0.60
C ALA A 32 -3.63 -22.51 1.32
N PHE A 33 -3.40 -22.14 2.58
CA PHE A 33 -2.15 -22.45 3.30
C PHE A 33 -2.32 -23.50 4.41
N LYS A 34 -3.44 -23.45 5.15
CA LYS A 34 -3.74 -24.37 6.25
C LYS A 34 -5.10 -24.99 6.04
N LYS A 35 -5.16 -26.31 5.81
CA LYS A 35 -6.40 -27.03 5.46
C LYS A 35 -7.46 -26.91 6.55
N GLU A 36 -7.09 -27.17 7.80
CA GLU A 36 -8.01 -27.15 8.94
C GLU A 36 -7.83 -25.88 9.77
N GLY A 37 -8.93 -25.14 9.96
CA GLY A 37 -8.94 -23.89 10.72
C GLY A 37 -8.12 -22.76 10.07
N GLY A 38 -7.74 -22.88 8.80
CA GLY A 38 -7.15 -21.78 8.04
C GLY A 38 -8.23 -20.82 7.54
N THR A 39 -7.89 -19.54 7.43
CA THR A 39 -8.82 -18.48 6.99
C THR A 39 -8.35 -17.76 5.74
N VAL A 40 -7.08 -17.92 5.35
CA VAL A 40 -6.50 -17.27 4.18
C VAL A 40 -6.81 -18.09 2.93
N THR A 41 -7.39 -17.44 1.93
CA THR A 41 -7.81 -18.00 0.63
C THR A 41 -7.22 -17.17 -0.51
N ALA A 42 -7.36 -17.64 -1.75
CA ALA A 42 -6.97 -16.87 -2.93
C ALA A 42 -7.80 -15.60 -3.16
N GLY A 43 -8.91 -15.40 -2.42
CA GLY A 43 -9.76 -14.22 -2.54
C GLY A 43 -9.53 -13.16 -1.46
N ASN A 44 -8.72 -13.46 -0.44
CA ASN A 44 -8.36 -12.51 0.63
C ASN A 44 -6.83 -12.36 0.81
N ALA A 45 -6.11 -12.73 -0.26
CA ALA A 45 -4.67 -12.56 -0.42
C ALA A 45 -4.43 -12.04 -1.84
N PRO A 46 -3.40 -11.20 -2.05
CA PRO A 46 -3.02 -10.77 -3.38
C PRO A 46 -2.50 -11.96 -4.21
N GLY A 47 -2.61 -11.83 -5.53
CA GLY A 47 -1.98 -12.74 -6.47
C GLY A 47 -0.46 -12.56 -6.57
N VAL A 48 0.15 -13.24 -7.54
CA VAL A 48 1.50 -12.94 -8.03
C VAL A 48 1.35 -12.06 -9.26
N ASN A 49 2.01 -10.91 -9.27
CA ASN A 49 1.75 -9.86 -10.26
C ASN A 49 3.03 -9.27 -10.83
N ASP A 50 2.91 -8.76 -12.05
CA ASP A 50 3.93 -8.00 -12.74
C ASP A 50 3.58 -6.51 -12.70
N GLY A 51 4.57 -5.65 -12.45
CA GLY A 51 4.34 -4.21 -12.40
C GLY A 51 5.60 -3.41 -12.10
N ALA A 52 5.59 -2.14 -12.51
CA ALA A 52 6.66 -1.18 -12.24
C ALA A 52 6.06 0.18 -11.86
N SER A 53 6.70 0.90 -10.95
CA SER A 53 6.41 2.31 -10.66
C SER A 53 7.67 3.02 -10.18
N ALA A 54 7.76 4.31 -10.52
CA ALA A 54 8.91 5.13 -10.20
C ALA A 54 8.46 6.51 -9.71
N VAL A 55 9.30 7.11 -8.86
CA VAL A 55 9.16 8.49 -8.41
C VAL A 55 10.48 9.22 -8.64
N VAL A 56 10.42 10.51 -8.92
CA VAL A 56 11.60 11.37 -8.99
C VAL A 56 11.74 12.08 -7.66
N VAL A 57 12.91 11.94 -7.01
CA VAL A 57 13.21 12.56 -5.72
C VAL A 57 14.31 13.59 -5.92
N THR A 58 14.14 14.77 -5.32
CA THR A 58 15.13 15.84 -5.39
C THR A 58 15.02 16.76 -4.17
N SER A 59 15.99 17.64 -3.98
CA SER A 59 15.91 18.67 -2.93
C SER A 59 14.91 19.76 -3.32
N LEU A 60 14.29 20.42 -2.34
CA LEU A 60 13.40 21.54 -2.61
C LEU A 60 14.11 22.67 -3.37
N GLU A 61 15.38 22.92 -3.08
CA GLU A 61 16.22 23.87 -3.80
C GLU A 61 16.35 23.50 -5.28
N LYS A 62 16.63 22.22 -5.57
CA LYS A 62 16.76 21.76 -6.96
C LYS A 62 15.42 21.84 -7.68
N ALA A 63 14.32 21.42 -7.07
CA ALA A 63 12.98 21.57 -7.62
C ALA A 63 12.67 23.03 -7.99
N LYS A 64 12.95 23.97 -7.08
CA LYS A 64 12.82 25.42 -7.33
C LYS A 64 13.67 25.90 -8.49
N SER A 65 14.95 25.52 -8.56
CA SER A 65 15.83 25.92 -9.67
C SER A 65 15.40 25.36 -11.04
N LEU A 66 14.65 24.26 -11.04
CA LEU A 66 14.09 23.64 -12.24
C LEU A 66 12.67 24.15 -12.58
N GLY A 67 12.06 24.99 -11.74
CA GLY A 67 10.66 25.40 -11.90
C GLY A 67 9.65 24.25 -11.74
N ALA A 68 10.05 23.16 -11.06
CA ALA A 68 9.21 21.99 -10.86
C ALA A 68 8.44 22.11 -9.54
N GLU A 69 7.11 21.94 -9.58
CA GLU A 69 6.25 21.87 -8.41
C GLU A 69 6.30 20.44 -7.82
N PRO A 70 6.78 20.26 -6.57
CA PRO A 70 6.79 18.95 -5.93
C PRO A 70 5.36 18.43 -5.69
N MET A 71 5.13 17.12 -5.91
CA MET A 71 3.84 16.51 -5.55
C MET A 71 3.63 16.44 -4.03
N ALA A 72 4.72 16.22 -3.28
CA ALA A 72 4.77 16.19 -1.83
C ALA A 72 6.23 16.27 -1.34
N ARG A 73 6.38 16.51 -0.04
CA ARG A 73 7.63 16.45 0.72
C ARG A 73 7.67 15.17 1.56
N ILE A 74 8.81 14.48 1.57
CA ILE A 74 9.07 13.39 2.51
C ILE A 74 9.31 14.02 3.90
N VAL A 75 8.45 13.72 4.86
CA VAL A 75 8.51 14.28 6.22
C VAL A 75 9.37 13.40 7.13
N ALA A 76 9.10 12.09 7.11
CA ALA A 76 9.83 11.12 7.90
C ALA A 76 9.79 9.73 7.26
N GLN A 77 10.78 8.92 7.62
CA GLN A 77 10.84 7.50 7.29
C GLN A 77 11.20 6.69 8.53
N ALA A 78 10.63 5.50 8.65
CA ALA A 78 10.91 4.58 9.74
C ALA A 78 10.96 3.14 9.26
N THR A 79 11.74 2.34 9.97
CA THR A 79 11.77 0.88 9.85
C THR A 79 11.41 0.27 11.20
N SER A 80 10.85 -0.94 11.15
CA SER A 80 10.65 -1.78 12.34
C SER A 80 11.06 -3.21 12.03
N GLY A 81 11.33 -3.96 13.11
CA GLY A 81 11.64 -5.38 13.07
C GLY A 81 10.98 -6.07 14.26
N ILE A 82 10.40 -7.23 14.03
CA ILE A 82 9.77 -8.12 15.01
C ILE A 82 10.10 -9.57 14.65
N GLU A 83 9.66 -10.51 15.47
CA GLU A 83 9.84 -11.93 15.18
C GLU A 83 9.26 -12.29 13.79
N PRO A 84 9.97 -13.06 12.95
CA PRO A 84 9.51 -13.39 11.60
C PRO A 84 8.12 -14.04 11.56
N ALA A 85 7.77 -14.83 12.56
CA ALA A 85 6.44 -15.44 12.69
C ALA A 85 5.31 -14.41 12.83
N LEU A 86 5.63 -13.21 13.30
CA LEU A 86 4.68 -12.11 13.52
C LEU A 86 4.76 -11.03 12.44
N VAL A 87 5.53 -11.21 11.36
CA VAL A 87 5.83 -10.19 10.32
C VAL A 87 4.64 -9.36 9.86
N MET A 88 3.44 -9.95 9.83
CA MET A 88 2.20 -9.26 9.47
C MET A 88 1.87 -8.07 10.38
N MET A 89 2.36 -8.05 11.62
CA MET A 89 2.16 -6.97 12.58
C MET A 89 3.31 -5.94 12.58
N ALA A 90 4.41 -6.19 11.86
CA ALA A 90 5.55 -5.28 11.82
C ALA A 90 5.19 -3.83 11.43
N PRO A 91 4.22 -3.58 10.53
CA PRO A 91 3.84 -2.21 10.16
C PRO A 91 3.27 -1.38 11.31
N VAL A 92 2.73 -2.00 12.37
CA VAL A 92 2.25 -1.29 13.58
C VAL A 92 3.35 -0.44 14.18
N GLU A 93 4.51 -1.04 14.41
CA GLU A 93 5.66 -0.35 15.00
C GLU A 93 6.32 0.62 14.02
N ALA A 94 6.29 0.33 12.71
CA ALA A 94 6.78 1.26 11.70
C ALA A 94 5.92 2.53 11.64
N ILE A 95 4.59 2.41 11.70
CA ILE A 95 3.65 3.53 11.69
C ILE A 95 3.81 4.37 12.96
N LYS A 96 3.84 3.76 14.15
CA LYS A 96 4.08 4.50 15.41
C LYS A 96 5.38 5.31 15.35
N LYS A 97 6.47 4.70 14.86
CA LYS A 97 7.78 5.37 14.73
C LYS A 97 7.77 6.50 13.71
N VAL A 98 7.10 6.34 12.55
CA VAL A 98 7.09 7.39 11.53
C VAL A 98 6.25 8.59 11.97
N LEU A 99 5.13 8.35 12.65
CA LEU A 99 4.30 9.40 13.26
C LEU A 99 5.09 10.18 14.31
N GLN A 100 5.77 9.47 15.22
CA GLN A 100 6.63 10.11 16.22
C GLN A 100 7.71 10.98 15.58
N LYS A 101 8.40 10.48 14.54
CA LYS A 101 9.44 11.23 13.82
C LYS A 101 8.88 12.43 13.06
N ALA A 102 7.67 12.33 12.53
CA ALA A 102 6.98 13.43 11.85
C ALA A 102 6.40 14.46 12.82
N GLY A 103 6.33 14.14 14.13
CA GLY A 103 5.65 14.96 15.12
C GLY A 103 4.12 14.95 14.93
N TRP A 104 3.57 13.87 14.39
CA TRP A 104 2.14 13.72 14.09
C TRP A 104 1.46 12.75 15.05
N SER A 105 0.19 13.01 15.33
CA SER A 105 -0.73 12.01 15.86
C SER A 105 -1.41 11.24 14.72
N LEU A 106 -2.08 10.14 15.02
CA LEU A 106 -2.87 9.43 13.99
C LEU A 106 -4.02 10.30 13.44
N GLY A 107 -4.60 11.17 14.27
CA GLY A 107 -5.69 12.06 13.86
C GLY A 107 -5.27 13.15 12.87
N ASP A 108 -3.98 13.45 12.79
CA ASP A 108 -3.39 14.39 11.84
C ASP A 108 -3.24 13.81 10.43
N VAL A 109 -3.43 12.50 10.26
CA VAL A 109 -3.24 11.81 8.98
C VAL A 109 -4.55 11.76 8.21
N ASP A 110 -4.52 12.29 6.98
CA ASP A 110 -5.69 12.32 6.11
C ASP A 110 -5.91 10.99 5.41
N LEU A 111 -4.82 10.35 4.95
CA LEU A 111 -4.85 9.08 4.21
C LEU A 111 -3.76 8.11 4.66
N ILE A 112 -4.09 6.83 4.64
CA ILE A 112 -3.16 5.74 4.93
C ILE A 112 -3.20 4.74 3.77
N GLU A 113 -2.04 4.43 3.23
CA GLU A 113 -1.84 3.31 2.31
C GLU A 113 -1.07 2.20 3.04
N LEU A 114 -1.74 1.09 3.30
CA LEU A 114 -1.16 -0.09 3.93
C LEU A 114 -1.17 -1.24 2.93
N ASN A 115 0.01 -1.82 2.64
CA ASN A 115 0.06 -2.91 1.68
C ASN A 115 -0.66 -4.13 2.23
N GLU A 116 -1.67 -4.60 1.51
CA GLU A 116 -2.51 -5.74 1.88
C GLU A 116 -1.83 -7.05 1.46
N ALA A 117 -0.73 -7.41 2.14
CA ALA A 117 -0.10 -8.70 1.88
C ALA A 117 -1.07 -9.87 2.17
N PHE A 118 -2.01 -9.65 3.10
CA PHE A 118 -3.19 -10.47 3.35
C PHE A 118 -4.29 -9.59 3.96
N SER A 119 -5.57 -9.85 3.68
CA SER A 119 -6.67 -9.06 4.28
C SER A 119 -6.66 -9.14 5.81
N VAL A 120 -6.33 -10.30 6.38
CA VAL A 120 -6.24 -10.48 7.85
C VAL A 120 -5.19 -9.56 8.48
N GLN A 121 -4.10 -9.27 7.78
CA GLN A 121 -3.07 -8.35 8.24
C GLN A 121 -3.59 -6.93 8.26
N ALA A 122 -4.22 -6.46 7.18
CA ALA A 122 -4.81 -5.12 7.14
C ALA A 122 -5.86 -4.91 8.25
N VAL A 123 -6.73 -5.91 8.47
CA VAL A 123 -7.74 -5.88 9.55
C VAL A 123 -7.09 -5.83 10.94
N ALA A 124 -6.07 -6.67 11.18
CA ALA A 124 -5.39 -6.72 12.47
C ALA A 124 -4.69 -5.39 12.81
N ILE A 125 -3.99 -4.79 11.85
CA ILE A 125 -3.31 -3.50 12.02
C ILE A 125 -4.33 -2.37 12.22
N THR A 126 -5.42 -2.37 11.46
CA THR A 126 -6.52 -1.41 11.62
C THR A 126 -7.05 -1.42 13.05
N LYS A 127 -7.30 -2.61 13.59
CA LYS A 127 -7.77 -2.77 14.97
C LYS A 127 -6.73 -2.35 16.01
N GLU A 128 -5.48 -2.74 15.82
CA GLU A 128 -4.39 -2.48 16.76
C GLU A 128 -4.07 -0.98 16.88
N LEU A 129 -4.11 -0.25 15.76
CA LEU A 129 -3.82 1.18 15.72
C LEU A 129 -5.06 2.07 15.85
N GLY A 130 -6.26 1.49 15.75
CA GLY A 130 -7.51 2.26 15.68
C GLY A 130 -7.60 3.11 14.41
N LEU A 131 -7.18 2.57 13.26
CA LEU A 131 -7.24 3.28 11.98
C LEU A 131 -8.70 3.47 11.55
N ASP A 132 -9.00 4.64 10.98
CA ASP A 132 -10.28 4.90 10.33
C ASP A 132 -10.34 4.20 8.95
N PRO A 133 -11.23 3.22 8.75
CA PRO A 133 -11.34 2.52 7.46
C PRO A 133 -11.69 3.45 6.30
N ALA A 134 -12.33 4.60 6.56
CA ALA A 134 -12.65 5.58 5.51
C ALA A 134 -11.41 6.33 4.98
N ARG A 135 -10.26 6.20 5.64
CA ARG A 135 -8.97 6.81 5.27
C ARG A 135 -7.93 5.79 4.82
N LEU A 136 -8.22 4.49 4.96
CA LEU A 136 -7.31 3.40 4.68
C LEU A 136 -7.58 2.81 3.28
N ASN A 137 -6.57 2.78 2.41
CA ASN A 137 -6.63 2.14 1.08
C ASN A 137 -7.90 2.54 0.30
N VAL A 138 -8.20 3.85 0.24
CA VAL A 138 -9.51 4.36 -0.20
C VAL A 138 -9.85 4.07 -1.67
N ASN A 139 -8.85 3.66 -2.46
CA ASN A 139 -8.99 3.26 -3.86
C ASN A 139 -8.76 1.75 -4.07
N GLY A 140 -8.84 0.96 -3.00
CA GLY A 140 -8.48 -0.46 -2.99
C GLY A 140 -7.00 -0.69 -2.69
N GLY A 141 -6.66 -1.92 -2.32
CA GLY A 141 -5.30 -2.33 -1.98
C GLY A 141 -4.86 -3.56 -2.77
N ALA A 142 -3.76 -4.16 -2.33
CA ALA A 142 -3.08 -5.23 -3.06
C ALA A 142 -3.95 -6.50 -3.26
N VAL A 143 -4.95 -6.75 -2.40
CA VAL A 143 -5.85 -7.90 -2.59
C VAL A 143 -6.64 -7.76 -3.90
N ALA A 144 -7.00 -6.53 -4.29
CA ALA A 144 -7.70 -6.26 -5.54
C ALA A 144 -6.74 -5.87 -6.69
N LEU A 145 -5.73 -5.06 -6.40
CA LEU A 145 -4.82 -4.46 -7.39
C LEU A 145 -3.57 -5.30 -7.68
N GLY A 146 -3.34 -6.37 -6.90
CA GLY A 146 -2.17 -7.20 -7.00
C GLY A 146 -0.94 -6.71 -6.23
N HIS A 147 0.06 -7.59 -6.17
CA HIS A 147 1.30 -7.40 -5.41
C HIS A 147 2.54 -7.81 -6.20
N ALA A 148 3.03 -6.91 -7.06
CA ALA A 148 4.38 -7.01 -7.59
C ALA A 148 5.37 -6.63 -6.49
N ILE A 149 5.98 -7.64 -5.83
CA ILE A 149 6.67 -7.50 -4.54
C ILE A 149 7.69 -6.35 -4.52
N GLY A 150 8.59 -6.31 -5.50
CA GLY A 150 9.65 -5.30 -5.58
C GLY A 150 9.15 -3.89 -5.92
N GLN A 151 7.91 -3.76 -6.38
CA GLN A 151 7.31 -2.52 -6.86
C GLN A 151 6.28 -1.92 -5.89
N SER A 152 5.66 -2.75 -5.05
CA SER A 152 4.48 -2.32 -4.30
C SER A 152 4.73 -1.08 -3.44
N GLY A 153 5.92 -0.92 -2.85
CA GLY A 153 6.24 0.28 -2.09
C GLY A 153 6.11 1.59 -2.89
N SER A 154 6.62 1.64 -4.12
CA SER A 154 6.47 2.84 -4.96
C SER A 154 5.06 2.96 -5.55
N ARG A 155 4.33 1.84 -5.70
CA ARG A 155 2.92 1.83 -6.13
C ARG A 155 2.01 2.48 -5.11
N LEU A 156 2.14 2.08 -3.84
CA LEU A 156 1.38 2.68 -2.73
C LEU A 156 1.66 4.18 -2.67
N LEU A 157 2.94 4.57 -2.74
CA LEU A 157 3.31 5.98 -2.75
C LEU A 157 2.67 6.73 -3.91
N THR A 158 2.74 6.18 -5.12
CA THR A 158 2.11 6.78 -6.30
C THR A 158 0.60 6.95 -6.09
N THR A 159 -0.08 5.87 -5.68
CA THR A 159 -1.52 5.88 -5.38
C THR A 159 -1.88 6.97 -4.37
N MET A 160 -1.13 7.06 -3.27
CA MET A 160 -1.36 8.06 -2.23
C MET A 160 -1.14 9.49 -2.71
N LEU A 161 -0.08 9.76 -3.47
CA LEU A 161 0.22 11.11 -3.96
C LEU A 161 -0.87 11.65 -4.89
N TYR A 162 -1.39 10.80 -5.78
CA TYR A 162 -2.51 11.16 -6.64
C TYR A 162 -3.79 11.34 -5.82
N GLU A 163 -4.03 10.52 -4.80
CA GLU A 163 -5.22 10.63 -3.97
C GLU A 163 -5.24 11.86 -3.07
N LEU A 164 -4.11 12.17 -2.43
CA LEU A 164 -3.96 13.40 -1.65
C LEU A 164 -4.22 14.63 -2.52
N LYS A 165 -3.69 14.65 -3.75
CA LYS A 165 -3.97 15.73 -4.72
C LYS A 165 -5.45 15.78 -5.10
N ARG A 166 -6.07 14.64 -5.40
CA ARG A 166 -7.47 14.57 -5.84
C ARG A 166 -8.45 15.08 -4.78
N ARG A 167 -8.15 14.86 -3.49
CA ARG A 167 -8.99 15.27 -2.35
C ARG A 167 -8.64 16.63 -1.76
N ASP A 168 -7.57 17.26 -2.26
CA ASP A 168 -6.90 18.36 -1.58
C ASP A 168 -6.59 18.07 -0.10
N ALA A 169 -6.17 16.84 0.18
CA ALA A 169 -5.66 16.43 1.48
C ALA A 169 -4.15 16.71 1.57
N HIS A 170 -3.60 16.73 2.78
CA HIS A 170 -2.23 17.20 3.01
C HIS A 170 -1.30 16.09 3.48
N ARG A 171 -1.73 15.26 4.45
CA ARG A 171 -0.84 14.34 5.18
C ARG A 171 -1.18 12.89 4.88
N GLY A 172 -0.18 12.15 4.42
CA GLY A 172 -0.32 10.72 4.13
C GLY A 172 0.75 9.86 4.80
N VAL A 173 0.37 8.66 5.20
CA VAL A 173 1.29 7.64 5.72
C VAL A 173 1.17 6.36 4.89
N ILE A 174 2.31 5.89 4.37
CA ILE A 174 2.40 4.57 3.70
C ILE A 174 3.13 3.60 4.62
N SER A 175 2.70 2.34 4.65
CA SER A 175 3.43 1.28 5.33
C SER A 175 3.29 -0.08 4.65
N LEU A 176 4.33 -0.91 4.76
CA LEU A 176 4.34 -2.27 4.23
C LEU A 176 5.25 -3.19 5.04
N CYS A 177 4.83 -4.45 5.18
CA CYS A 177 5.63 -5.50 5.78
C CYS A 177 6.67 -6.04 4.77
N LEU A 178 7.78 -6.55 5.29
CA LEU A 178 8.89 -7.13 4.55
C LEU A 178 9.16 -8.52 5.10
N GLY A 179 9.19 -9.52 4.21
CA GLY A 179 9.52 -10.90 4.57
C GLY A 179 10.79 -10.97 5.42
N GLY A 180 10.76 -11.82 6.46
CA GLY A 180 11.84 -11.89 7.45
C GLY A 180 11.64 -11.03 8.70
N GLY A 181 10.45 -10.45 8.88
CA GLY A 181 10.06 -9.80 10.15
C GLY A 181 10.23 -8.29 10.19
N ASN A 182 10.38 -7.62 9.05
CA ASN A 182 10.59 -6.16 9.02
C ASN A 182 9.38 -5.40 8.46
N ALA A 183 9.37 -4.08 8.61
CA ALA A 183 8.48 -3.19 7.89
C ALA A 183 9.14 -1.83 7.65
N VAL A 184 8.60 -1.09 6.68
CA VAL A 184 8.96 0.30 6.39
C VAL A 184 7.71 1.15 6.38
N ALA A 185 7.84 2.39 6.85
CA ALA A 185 6.81 3.41 6.76
C ALA A 185 7.39 4.75 6.32
N MET A 186 6.60 5.53 5.60
CA MET A 186 6.93 6.87 5.12
C MET A 186 5.77 7.82 5.37
N ALA A 187 6.07 8.98 5.94
CA ALA A 187 5.15 10.10 6.08
C ALA A 187 5.48 11.15 5.00
N VAL A 188 4.47 11.62 4.28
CA VAL A 188 4.58 12.68 3.27
C VAL A 188 3.55 13.76 3.50
N GLU A 189 3.89 14.99 3.12
CA GLU A 189 3.03 16.16 3.22
C GLU A 189 3.04 16.92 1.89
N ARG A 190 1.86 17.28 1.38
CA ARG A 190 1.72 18.10 0.17
C ARG A 190 2.10 19.56 0.41
#